data_AF-A0A1J1LJ12-F1
#
_entry.id   AF-A0A1J1LJ12-F1
#
_cell.length_a   1.000
_cell.length_b   1.000
_cell.length_c   1.000
_cell.angle_alpha   90.00
_cell.angle_beta   90.00
_cell.angle_gamma   90.00
#
_symmetry.space_group_name_H-M   'P 1'
#
loop_
_entity.id
_entity.type
_entity.pdbx_description
1 polymer ?
#
loop_
_entity_poly.entity_id
_entity_poly.type
_entity_poly.pdbx_seq_one_letter_code
_entity_poly.pdbx_strand_id
1 'polypeptide(L)'
;MKIIELIEYKPKFFKPEELEEAIADLICRNYSTYIKIEYPSPKTQKQYKLTAKSYVGFIPLTPDIQILLKPKVPIANLFRMLEYTYNLKSFQLLDGSVHCETIPEFYNRLADILTQKILEQSRKGFYRT
;
A
#
# COMPACT_ATOMS: atom_id res chain seq x y z
N MET A 1 5.10 -15.92 14.83
CA MET A 1 4.40 -15.13 13.81
C MET A 1 5.38 -14.75 12.69
N LYS A 2 5.15 -15.25 11.47
CA LYS A 2 5.95 -15.05 10.25
C LYS A 2 5.26 -14.02 9.37
N ILE A 3 5.96 -12.96 8.98
CA ILE A 3 5.44 -11.92 8.09
C ILE A 3 6.08 -12.08 6.71
N ILE A 4 5.23 -12.25 5.69
CA ILE A 4 5.64 -12.32 4.29
C ILE A 4 5.41 -10.96 3.65
N GLU A 5 6.49 -10.23 3.38
CA GLU A 5 6.41 -8.95 2.69
C GLU A 5 6.34 -9.13 1.17
N LEU A 6 5.33 -8.52 0.55
CA LEU A 6 5.16 -8.38 -0.89
C LEU A 6 5.09 -6.90 -1.26
N ILE A 7 5.79 -6.52 -2.33
CA ILE A 7 5.75 -5.16 -2.87
C ILE A 7 4.84 -5.15 -4.09
N GLU A 8 4.01 -4.11 -4.21
CA GLU A 8 3.07 -3.92 -5.32
C GLU A 8 3.74 -4.16 -6.69
N TYR A 9 3.15 -5.04 -7.51
CA TYR A 9 3.64 -5.47 -8.83
C TYR A 9 5.06 -6.06 -8.88
N LYS A 10 5.73 -6.27 -7.75
CA LYS A 10 7.02 -6.93 -7.68
C LYS A 10 6.82 -8.42 -7.36
N PRO A 11 7.06 -9.35 -8.31
CA PRO A 11 6.90 -10.76 -8.04
C PRO A 11 7.95 -11.24 -7.03
N LYS A 12 7.50 -12.08 -6.10
CA LYS A 12 8.36 -12.77 -5.15
C LYS A 12 8.19 -14.28 -5.34
N PHE A 13 9.31 -14.98 -5.38
CA PHE A 13 9.34 -16.41 -5.60
C PHE A 13 9.55 -17.15 -4.28
N PHE A 14 8.87 -18.28 -4.14
CA PHE A 14 8.96 -19.15 -2.97
C PHE A 14 9.12 -20.58 -3.45
N LYS A 15 10.05 -21.31 -2.85
CA LYS A 15 10.18 -22.74 -3.11
C LYS A 15 9.01 -23.50 -2.46
N PRO A 16 8.69 -24.73 -2.92
CA PRO A 16 7.66 -25.55 -2.30
C PRO A 16 7.89 -25.83 -0.81
N GLU A 17 9.14 -25.79 -0.34
CA GLU A 17 9.46 -25.95 1.09
C GLU A 17 9.21 -24.67 1.91
N GLU A 18 9.12 -23.51 1.26
CA GLU A 18 8.97 -22.21 1.93
C GLU A 18 7.51 -21.75 2.04
N LEU A 19 6.65 -22.29 1.15
CA LEU A 19 5.23 -22.00 1.06
C LEU A 19 4.46 -23.32 0.88
N GLU A 20 3.76 -23.73 1.93
CA GLU A 20 2.88 -24.89 1.88
C GLU A 20 1.76 -24.69 0.85
N GLU A 21 1.42 -25.77 0.15
CA GLU A 21 0.38 -25.77 -0.88
C GLU A 21 -0.99 -25.33 -0.32
N ALA A 22 -1.32 -25.73 0.91
CA ALA A 22 -2.55 -25.30 1.58
C ALA A 22 -2.64 -23.76 1.74
N ILE A 23 -1.50 -23.10 1.98
CA ILE A 23 -1.42 -21.64 2.08
C ILE A 23 -1.57 -21.01 0.69
N ALA A 24 -0.91 -21.58 -0.31
CA ALA A 24 -1.05 -21.13 -1.71
C ALA A 24 -2.51 -21.20 -2.18
N ASP A 25 -3.21 -22.29 -1.88
CA ASP A 25 -4.62 -22.48 -2.19
C ASP A 25 -5.53 -21.52 -1.43
N LEU A 26 -5.26 -21.26 -0.15
CA LEU A 26 -5.99 -20.29 0.65
C LEU A 26 -5.87 -18.88 0.05
N ILE A 27 -4.66 -18.48 -0.36
CA ILE A 27 -4.42 -17.21 -1.06
C ILE A 27 -5.21 -17.16 -2.37
N CYS A 28 -5.17 -18.23 -3.16
CA CYS A 28 -5.87 -18.31 -4.45
C CYS A 28 -7.39 -18.18 -4.30
N ARG A 29 -7.97 -18.88 -3.32
CA ARG A 29 -9.43 -18.91 -3.11
C ARG A 29 -9.96 -17.63 -2.48
N ASN A 30 -9.31 -17.14 -1.42
CA ASN A 30 -9.86 -16.08 -0.58
C ASN A 30 -9.28 -14.69 -0.89
N TYR A 31 -8.09 -14.63 -1.47
CA TYR A 31 -7.33 -13.39 -1.63
C TYR A 31 -6.83 -13.14 -3.07
N SER A 32 -7.39 -13.84 -4.06
CA SER A 32 -7.04 -13.65 -5.49
C SER A 32 -7.30 -12.24 -6.01
N THR A 33 -8.22 -11.49 -5.38
CA THR A 33 -8.44 -10.07 -5.65
C THR A 33 -7.21 -9.23 -5.35
N TYR A 34 -6.46 -9.56 -4.30
CA TYR A 34 -5.33 -8.78 -3.79
C TYR A 34 -3.98 -9.31 -4.27
N ILE A 35 -3.84 -10.64 -4.40
CA ILE A 35 -2.58 -11.31 -4.72
C ILE A 35 -2.81 -12.24 -5.90
N LYS A 36 -1.97 -12.11 -6.93
CA LYS A 36 -1.89 -13.09 -8.00
C LYS A 36 -0.89 -14.18 -7.59
N ILE A 37 -1.32 -15.43 -7.65
CA ILE A 37 -0.46 -16.59 -7.45
C ILE A 37 -0.29 -17.37 -8.75
N GLU A 38 0.94 -17.77 -9.05
CA GLU A 38 1.26 -18.71 -10.11
C GLU A 38 1.95 -19.94 -9.47
N TYR A 39 1.40 -21.12 -9.75
CA TYR A 39 1.86 -22.38 -9.17
C TYR A 39 3.19 -22.86 -9.79
N PRO A 40 3.95 -23.73 -9.09
CA PRO A 40 5.17 -24.33 -9.60
C PRO A 40 4.99 -24.97 -10.96
N SER A 41 5.65 -24.42 -11.96
CA SER A 41 5.65 -24.93 -13.33
C SER A 41 7.05 -24.81 -13.91
N PRO A 42 7.36 -25.46 -15.05
CA PRO A 42 8.63 -25.26 -15.73
C PRO A 42 8.89 -23.77 -16.05
N LYS A 43 7.83 -22.99 -16.32
CA LYS A 43 7.92 -21.53 -16.58
C LYS A 43 8.33 -20.72 -15.36
N THR A 44 8.01 -21.19 -14.15
CA THR A 44 8.38 -20.55 -12.88
C THR A 44 9.55 -21.23 -12.18
N GLN A 45 10.32 -22.06 -12.92
CA GLN A 45 11.45 -22.82 -12.37
C GLN A 45 11.07 -23.70 -11.16
N LYS A 46 9.86 -24.27 -11.17
CA LYS A 46 9.29 -25.06 -10.07
C LYS A 46 9.12 -24.30 -8.74
N GLN A 47 8.95 -22.98 -8.81
CA GLN A 47 8.69 -22.13 -7.65
C GLN A 47 7.28 -21.53 -7.72
N TYR A 48 6.69 -21.25 -6.55
CA TYR A 48 5.53 -20.39 -6.44
C TYR A 48 5.93 -18.96 -6.74
N LYS A 49 5.09 -18.24 -7.46
CA LYS A 49 5.28 -16.81 -7.73
C LYS A 49 4.08 -16.05 -7.22
N LEU A 50 4.30 -15.21 -6.20
CA LEU A 50 3.30 -14.35 -5.61
C LEU A 50 3.55 -12.92 -6.09
N THR A 51 2.50 -12.26 -6.58
CA THR A 51 2.55 -10.86 -7.03
C THR A 51 1.42 -10.09 -6.38
N ALA A 52 1.75 -9.10 -5.55
CA ALA A 52 0.76 -8.17 -5.01
C ALA A 52 0.20 -7.28 -6.13
N LYS A 53 -1.12 -7.13 -6.16
CA LYS A 53 -1.81 -6.13 -7.00
C LYS A 53 -1.81 -4.77 -6.30
N SER A 54 -2.54 -3.78 -6.82
CA SER A 54 -2.61 -2.40 -6.29
C SER A 54 -3.36 -2.25 -4.97
N TYR A 55 -2.91 -2.96 -3.94
CA TYR A 55 -3.43 -2.90 -2.58
C TYR A 55 -2.28 -2.80 -1.58
N VAL A 56 -2.51 -2.09 -0.48
CA VAL A 56 -1.56 -1.90 0.63
C VAL A 56 -2.27 -2.29 1.93
N GLY A 57 -1.58 -2.98 2.83
CA GLY A 57 -2.12 -3.38 4.12
C GLY A 57 -1.69 -4.77 4.58
N PHE A 58 -2.44 -5.33 5.53
CA PHE A 58 -2.16 -6.62 6.14
C PHE A 58 -3.25 -7.63 5.80
N ILE A 59 -2.84 -8.85 5.43
CA ILE A 59 -3.73 -9.99 5.21
C ILE A 59 -3.33 -11.10 6.20
N PRO A 60 -4.17 -11.40 7.21
CA PRO A 60 -3.95 -12.55 8.08
C PRO A 60 -4.34 -13.82 7.33
N LEU A 61 -3.36 -14.71 7.07
CA LEU A 61 -3.64 -16.00 6.42
C LEU A 61 -3.98 -17.06 7.46
N THR A 62 -3.17 -17.13 8.51
CA THR A 62 -3.33 -18.01 9.68
C THR A 62 -2.90 -17.23 10.94
N PRO A 63 -3.15 -17.74 12.16
CA PRO A 63 -2.68 -17.08 13.39
C PRO A 63 -1.16 -16.83 13.40
N ASP A 64 -0.40 -17.70 12.71
CA ASP A 64 1.06 -17.63 12.68
C ASP A 64 1.63 -16.97 11.43
N ILE A 65 0.84 -16.74 10.37
CA ILE A 65 1.32 -16.24 9.08
C ILE A 65 0.49 -15.06 8.60
N GLN A 66 1.19 -13.97 8.30
CA GLN A 66 0.58 -12.75 7.77
C GLN A 66 1.30 -12.31 6.49
N ILE A 67 0.55 -11.73 5.56
CA ILE A 67 1.11 -11.04 4.40
C ILE A 67 1.03 -9.54 4.63
N LEU A 68 2.17 -8.86 4.45
CA LEU A 68 2.26 -7.40 4.42
C LEU A 68 2.42 -6.95 2.96
N LEU A 69 1.41 -6.25 2.45
CA LEU A 69 1.43 -5.62 1.14
C LEU A 69 1.97 -4.19 1.26
N LYS A 70 3.13 -3.94 0.65
CA LYS A 70 3.79 -2.62 0.63
C LYS A 70 3.60 -1.94 -0.73
N PRO A 71 3.41 -0.60 -0.75
CA PRO A 71 3.40 0.14 -1.99
C PRO A 71 4.77 0.06 -2.68
N LYS A 72 4.79 0.13 -4.00
CA LYS A 72 6.06 0.20 -4.76
C LYS A 72 6.72 1.59 -4.69
N VAL A 73 5.94 2.61 -4.38
CA VAL A 73 6.40 3.99 -4.16
C VAL A 73 6.38 4.32 -2.67
N PRO A 74 7.39 5.05 -2.15
CA PRO A 74 7.31 5.60 -0.80
C PRO A 74 6.03 6.41 -0.60
N ILE A 75 5.38 6.28 0.57
CA ILE A 75 4.14 6.98 0.88
C ILE A 75 4.31 8.51 0.79
N ALA A 76 5.48 9.03 1.16
CA ALA A 76 5.84 10.43 0.98
C ALA A 76 5.69 10.94 -0.48
N ASN A 77 5.88 10.07 -1.47
CA ASN A 77 5.73 10.44 -2.88
C ASN A 77 4.26 10.55 -3.32
N LEU A 78 3.31 9.96 -2.59
CA LEU A 78 1.88 10.07 -2.91
C LEU A 78 1.39 11.51 -2.78
N PHE A 79 1.89 12.28 -1.80
CA PHE A 79 1.53 13.69 -1.64
C PHE A 79 1.97 14.53 -2.84
N ARG A 80 3.19 14.30 -3.34
CA ARG A 80 3.69 14.97 -4.57
C ARG A 80 2.83 14.61 -5.79
N MET A 81 2.39 13.36 -5.88
CA MET A 81 1.48 12.94 -6.96
C MET A 81 0.12 13.64 -6.85
N LEU A 82 -0.46 13.76 -5.66
CA LEU A 82 -1.74 14.45 -5.44
C LEU A 82 -1.64 15.95 -5.77
N GLU A 83 -0.56 16.61 -5.36
CA GLU A 83 -0.30 18.02 -5.70
C GLU A 83 -0.31 18.23 -7.22
N TYR A 84 0.37 17.33 -7.94
CA TYR A 84 0.44 17.36 -9.40
C TYR A 84 -0.92 17.07 -10.06
N THR A 85 -1.56 15.94 -9.73
CA THR A 85 -2.78 15.47 -10.42
C THR A 85 -3.96 16.43 -10.24
N TYR A 86 -4.09 17.04 -9.06
CA TYR A 86 -5.21 17.93 -8.75
C TYR A 86 -4.84 19.41 -8.85
N ASN A 87 -3.64 19.73 -9.37
CA ASN A 87 -3.10 21.09 -9.46
C ASN A 87 -3.29 21.86 -8.14
N LEU A 88 -3.06 21.17 -7.02
CA LEU A 88 -3.28 21.72 -5.69
C LEU A 88 -2.09 22.62 -5.36
N LYS A 89 -2.00 23.79 -6.00
CA LYS A 89 -0.94 24.81 -5.83
C LYS A 89 -0.72 25.28 -4.38
N SER A 90 -1.52 24.79 -3.44
CA SER A 90 -1.47 25.08 -2.02
C SER A 90 -0.79 23.99 -1.18
N PHE A 91 -0.45 22.83 -1.76
CA PHE A 91 0.41 21.83 -1.15
C PHE A 91 1.87 22.25 -1.33
N GLN A 92 2.27 23.42 -0.83
CA GLN A 92 3.70 23.72 -0.66
C GLN A 92 4.23 22.85 0.50
N LEU A 93 4.38 21.55 0.23
CA LEU A 93 5.01 20.59 1.12
C LEU A 93 6.47 21.03 1.21
N LEU A 94 6.80 21.76 2.27
CA LEU A 94 8.15 22.20 2.58
C LEU A 94 9.13 21.05 2.32
N ASP A 95 10.03 21.24 1.36
CA ASP A 95 11.05 20.26 1.01
C ASP A 95 11.83 19.91 2.28
N GLY A 96 11.76 18.63 2.68
CA GLY A 96 12.40 18.10 3.88
C GLY A 96 11.49 17.74 5.05
N SER A 97 10.18 18.06 5.02
CA SER A 97 9.27 17.82 6.17
C SER A 97 8.25 16.69 5.99
N VAL A 98 8.30 15.92 4.90
CA VAL A 98 7.32 14.85 4.64
C VAL A 98 7.94 13.49 4.92
N HIS A 99 8.13 13.19 6.20
CA HIS A 99 8.44 11.84 6.65
C HIS A 99 7.14 11.16 7.06
N CYS A 100 6.40 10.65 6.06
CA CYS A 100 5.29 9.73 6.30
C CYS A 100 5.75 8.35 5.85
N GLU A 101 6.00 7.48 6.83
CA GLU A 101 6.43 6.10 6.58
C GLU A 101 5.23 5.15 6.56
N THR A 102 4.10 5.56 7.16
CA THR A 102 2.91 4.73 7.31
C THR A 102 1.63 5.39 6.79
N ILE A 103 0.61 4.57 6.52
CA ILE A 103 -0.72 5.02 6.09
C ILE A 103 -1.46 5.85 7.17
N PRO A 104 -1.41 5.50 8.47
CA PRO A 104 -2.00 6.35 9.51
C PRO A 104 -1.40 7.75 9.57
N GLU A 105 -0.08 7.88 9.46
CA GLU A 105 0.60 9.18 9.40
C GLU A 105 0.15 10.00 8.18
N PHE A 106 -0.05 9.33 7.04
CA PHE A 106 -0.60 9.96 5.85
C PHE A 106 -1.99 10.54 6.09
N TYR A 107 -2.89 9.81 6.76
CA TYR A 107 -4.22 10.32 7.11
C TYR A 107 -4.19 11.48 8.10
N ASN A 108 -3.37 11.39 9.14
CA ASN A 108 -3.18 12.49 10.10
C ASN A 108 -2.72 13.75 9.38
N ARG A 109 -1.78 13.61 8.43
CA ARG A 109 -1.30 14.74 7.65
C ARG A 109 -2.38 15.36 6.76
N LEU A 110 -3.25 14.55 6.15
CA LEU A 110 -4.40 15.07 5.39
C LEU A 110 -5.35 15.85 6.30
N ALA A 111 -5.62 15.36 7.52
CA ALA A 111 -6.45 16.05 8.50
C ALA A 111 -5.83 17.39 8.94
N ASP A 112 -4.52 17.42 9.16
CA ASP A 112 -3.80 18.66 9.50
C ASP A 112 -3.92 19.70 8.37
N ILE A 113 -3.67 19.27 7.12
CA ILE A 113 -3.75 20.16 5.95
C ILE A 113 -5.17 20.69 5.78
N LEU A 114 -6.17 19.82 5.90
CA LEU A 114 -7.58 20.21 5.83
C LEU A 114 -7.92 21.24 6.91
N THR A 115 -7.48 21.02 8.15
CA THR A 115 -7.73 21.93 9.28
C THR A 115 -7.13 23.31 9.01
N GLN A 116 -5.87 23.38 8.54
CA GLN A 116 -5.24 24.65 8.19
C GLN A 116 -6.01 25.38 7.07
N LYS A 117 -6.45 24.67 6.04
CA LYS A 117 -7.24 25.25 4.94
C LYS A 117 -8.60 25.78 5.40
N ILE A 118 -9.28 25.06 6.28
CA ILE A 118 -10.56 25.51 6.87
C ILE A 118 -10.34 26.78 7.68
N LEU A 119 -9.27 26.86 8.49
CA LEU A 119 -8.94 28.05 9.27
C LEU A 119 -8.59 29.26 8.38
N GLU A 120 -7.80 29.04 7.31
CA GLU A 120 -7.52 30.08 6.30
C GLU A 120 -8.80 30.60 5.66
N GLN A 121 -9.73 29.71 5.31
CA GLN A 121 -11.00 30.08 4.72
C GLN A 121 -11.92 30.79 5.74
N SER A 122 -11.93 30.35 6.99
CA SER A 122 -12.69 31.00 8.08
C SER A 122 -12.29 32.47 8.24
N ARG A 123 -11.00 32.79 8.10
CA ARG A 123 -10.49 34.17 8.18
C ARG A 123 -10.88 35.01 6.98
N LYS A 124 -11.09 34.40 5.81
CA LYS A 124 -11.52 35.07 4.56
C LYS A 124 -13.05 35.12 4.41
N GLY A 125 -13.78 34.47 5.33
CA GLY A 125 -15.22 34.23 5.23
C GLY A 125 -15.52 32.92 4.51
N PHE A 126 -16.51 32.19 5.02
CA PHE A 126 -17.04 31.01 4.35
C PHE A 126 -17.93 31.41 3.18
N TYR A 127 -17.86 30.62 2.10
CA TYR A 127 -18.79 30.76 1.00
C TYR A 127 -20.21 30.56 1.52
N ARG A 128 -21.02 31.61 1.49
CA ARG A 128 -22.47 31.51 1.68
C ARG A 128 -23.04 31.16 0.31
N THR A 129 -23.63 29.97 0.19
CA THR A 129 -24.44 29.60 -0.96
C THR A 129 -25.75 30.36 -0.93
#